data_AF-A0A4R6RPN5-F1
#
_entry.id   AF-A0A4R6RPN5-F1
#
_cell.length_a   1.000
_cell.length_b   1.000
_cell.length_c   1.000
_cell.angle_alpha   90.00
_cell.angle_beta   90.00
_cell.angle_gamma   90.00
#
_symmetry.space_group_name_H-M   'P 1'
#
loop_
_entity.id
_entity.type
_entity.pdbx_description
1 polymer ?
#
loop_
_entity_poly.entity_id
_entity_poly.type
_entity_poly.pdbx_seq_one_letter_code
_entity_poly.pdbx_strand_id
1 'polypeptide(L)'
;MRFPFIPSFSAAPAALTSLMLTLPLSAQPLPPELFLPPFPELGRTTSAGVAASASPRSAGEAASGLLGRWVTASGNLEVEIAPCGQPQPQPLCGTVTRVLGHRSMARDGEMQPVDARPAVGMQILRGLTLAASEDPQASGAPWFGEIYNRENGRTYRCRVHLGTTGGARHDLVVRPYVFTPLFGQTQHWQRAGAELAQQAQPKETP
;
A
#
# COMPACT_ATOMS: atom_id res chain seq x y z
N MET A 1 -64.29 -23.59 -10.56
CA MET A 1 -63.27 -22.73 -11.22
C MET A 1 -61.96 -23.50 -11.20
N ARG A 2 -61.37 -23.71 -12.37
CA ARG A 2 -60.41 -24.77 -12.69
C ARG A 2 -59.05 -24.11 -12.91
N PHE A 3 -58.06 -24.45 -12.08
CA PHE A 3 -56.69 -23.95 -12.17
C PHE A 3 -55.98 -24.52 -13.40
N PRO A 4 -55.26 -23.72 -14.21
CA PRO A 4 -54.39 -24.26 -15.23
C PRO A 4 -53.05 -24.70 -14.62
N PHE A 5 -52.81 -25.99 -14.78
CA PHE A 5 -51.58 -26.75 -14.54
C PHE A 5 -50.50 -26.30 -15.55
N ILE A 6 -49.32 -25.88 -15.08
CA ILE A 6 -48.17 -25.60 -15.96
C ILE A 6 -47.14 -26.71 -15.77
N PRO A 7 -46.70 -27.39 -16.85
CA PRO A 7 -45.82 -28.55 -16.76
C PRO A 7 -44.35 -28.19 -16.50
N SER A 8 -43.70 -29.03 -15.68
CA SER A 8 -42.26 -29.11 -15.51
C SER A 8 -41.55 -29.38 -16.83
N PHE A 9 -40.56 -28.55 -17.16
CA PHE A 9 -39.57 -28.85 -18.18
C PHE A 9 -38.26 -29.24 -17.52
N SER A 10 -37.99 -30.55 -17.57
CA SER A 10 -36.67 -31.15 -17.37
C SER A 10 -35.84 -30.90 -18.64
N ALA A 11 -34.67 -30.29 -18.50
CA ALA A 11 -33.69 -30.16 -19.58
C ALA A 11 -32.29 -30.45 -19.04
N ALA A 12 -31.82 -31.67 -19.29
CA ALA A 12 -30.42 -31.97 -19.63
C ALA A 12 -30.40 -32.22 -21.16
N PRO A 13 -29.25 -32.34 -21.86
CA PRO A 13 -27.86 -32.32 -21.42
C PRO A 13 -26.95 -31.42 -22.30
N ALA A 14 -25.72 -31.14 -21.88
CA ALA A 14 -24.59 -30.97 -22.81
C ALA A 14 -23.27 -31.05 -22.04
N ALA A 15 -22.55 -32.15 -22.25
CA ALA A 15 -21.16 -32.27 -21.89
C ALA A 15 -20.35 -31.24 -22.68
N LEU A 16 -19.64 -30.35 -21.98
CA LEU A 16 -18.64 -29.48 -22.57
C LEU A 16 -17.26 -30.04 -22.25
N THR A 17 -16.71 -30.67 -23.27
CA THR A 17 -15.34 -31.16 -23.41
C THR A 17 -14.34 -30.07 -23.00
N SER A 18 -13.57 -30.32 -21.93
CA SER A 18 -12.40 -29.50 -21.58
C SER A 18 -11.38 -29.54 -22.70
N LEU A 19 -11.27 -28.45 -23.46
CA LEU A 19 -10.12 -28.17 -24.31
C LEU A 19 -8.95 -27.79 -23.40
N MET A 20 -8.02 -28.71 -23.17
CA MET A 20 -6.72 -28.42 -22.58
C MET A 20 -5.90 -27.61 -23.59
N LEU A 21 -5.90 -26.28 -23.46
CA LEU A 21 -4.97 -25.42 -24.19
C LEU A 21 -3.59 -25.51 -23.51
N THR A 22 -2.77 -26.44 -23.97
CA THR A 22 -1.31 -26.40 -23.77
C THR A 22 -0.76 -25.16 -24.45
N LEU A 23 -0.42 -24.13 -23.66
CA LEU A 23 0.36 -23.00 -24.12
C LEU A 23 1.80 -23.46 -24.42
N PRO A 24 2.36 -23.16 -25.61
CA PRO A 24 3.75 -23.43 -25.89
C PRO A 24 4.64 -22.51 -25.05
N LEU A 25 5.58 -23.13 -24.34
CA LEU A 25 6.69 -22.49 -23.64
C LEU A 25 7.52 -21.70 -24.66
N SER A 26 7.29 -20.40 -24.76
CA SER A 26 8.08 -19.52 -25.61
C SER A 26 9.50 -19.43 -25.06
N ALA A 27 10.44 -20.11 -25.71
CA ALA A 27 11.86 -19.94 -25.50
C ALA A 27 12.23 -18.48 -25.78
N GLN A 28 12.57 -17.73 -24.73
CA GLN A 28 13.17 -16.40 -24.88
C GLN A 28 14.62 -16.58 -25.36
N PRO A 29 15.06 -15.89 -26.43
CA PRO A 29 16.45 -15.91 -26.85
C PRO A 29 17.31 -15.18 -25.80
N LEU A 30 18.34 -15.88 -25.31
CA LEU A 30 19.38 -15.34 -24.45
C LEU A 30 20.19 -14.28 -25.23
N PRO A 31 20.63 -13.19 -24.58
CA PRO A 31 21.47 -12.18 -25.23
C PRO A 31 22.84 -12.79 -25.61
N PRO A 32 23.46 -12.36 -26.72
CA PRO A 32 24.80 -12.80 -27.09
C PRO A 32 25.79 -12.35 -26.01
N GLU A 33 26.51 -13.33 -25.48
CA GLU A 33 27.66 -13.17 -24.59
C GLU A 33 28.59 -12.08 -25.10
N LEU A 34 28.78 -11.04 -24.27
CA LEU A 34 29.80 -10.04 -24.50
C LEU A 34 31.17 -10.69 -24.32
N PHE A 35 31.85 -10.83 -25.45
CA PHE A 35 33.24 -11.20 -25.63
C PHE A 35 34.16 -10.54 -24.58
N LEU A 36 34.63 -11.35 -23.62
CA LEU A 36 35.70 -10.98 -22.69
C LEU A 36 37.06 -11.08 -23.40
N PRO A 37 38.01 -10.16 -23.17
CA PRO A 37 39.39 -10.34 -23.59
C PRO A 37 40.09 -11.46 -22.80
N PRO A 38 41.07 -12.17 -23.39
CA PRO A 38 41.86 -13.16 -22.66
C PRO A 38 42.77 -12.46 -21.65
N PHE A 39 42.54 -12.72 -20.35
CA PHE A 39 43.47 -12.33 -19.30
C PHE A 39 44.74 -13.21 -19.36
N PRO A 40 45.95 -12.63 -19.29
CA PRO A 40 47.17 -13.42 -19.15
C PRO A 40 47.24 -14.10 -17.77
N GLU A 41 47.53 -15.39 -17.80
CA GLU A 41 47.81 -16.24 -16.65
C GLU A 41 49.00 -15.71 -15.83
N LEU A 42 48.74 -15.24 -14.61
CA LEU A 42 49.76 -15.15 -13.56
C LEU A 42 49.16 -15.41 -12.17
N GLY A 43 49.60 -16.51 -11.56
CA GLY A 43 49.76 -16.60 -10.11
C GLY A 43 48.65 -17.28 -9.33
N ARG A 44 48.84 -18.59 -9.07
CA ARG A 44 48.21 -19.31 -7.96
C ARG A 44 48.35 -18.53 -6.65
N THR A 45 47.23 -18.14 -6.07
CA THR A 45 47.07 -18.00 -4.61
C THR A 45 45.70 -18.52 -4.22
N THR A 46 45.67 -19.62 -3.47
CA THR A 46 44.46 -20.19 -2.87
C THR A 46 43.93 -19.22 -1.82
N SER A 47 42.80 -18.59 -2.09
CA SER A 47 41.97 -17.91 -1.09
C SER A 47 40.57 -18.50 -1.15
N ALA A 48 40.15 -19.15 -0.06
CA ALA A 48 38.80 -19.67 0.10
C ALA A 48 37.84 -18.50 0.37
N GLY A 49 37.17 -18.02 -0.68
CA GLY A 49 36.16 -16.98 -0.57
C GLY A 49 34.81 -17.56 -0.16
N VAL A 50 34.36 -17.23 1.06
CA VAL A 50 32.98 -17.51 1.51
C VAL A 50 32.04 -16.57 0.76
N ALA A 51 31.32 -17.09 -0.23
CA ALA A 51 30.29 -16.34 -0.95
C ALA A 51 29.07 -16.12 -0.04
N ALA A 52 28.94 -14.94 0.55
CA ALA A 52 27.75 -14.53 1.28
C ALA A 52 26.59 -14.33 0.29
N SER A 53 25.61 -15.23 0.32
CA SER A 53 24.38 -15.11 -0.46
C SER A 53 23.54 -13.95 0.08
N ALA A 54 23.56 -12.80 -0.60
CA ALA A 54 22.64 -11.70 -0.32
C ALA A 54 21.24 -12.07 -0.86
N SER A 55 20.32 -12.49 0.01
CA SER A 55 18.93 -12.72 -0.37
C SER A 55 18.27 -11.40 -0.80
N PRO A 56 17.60 -11.34 -1.97
CA PRO A 56 16.84 -10.16 -2.35
C PRO A 56 15.66 -9.98 -1.38
N ARG A 57 15.58 -8.82 -0.73
CA ARG A 57 14.46 -8.43 0.13
C ARG A 57 13.23 -8.22 -0.75
N SER A 58 12.28 -9.16 -0.70
CA SER A 58 11.11 -9.16 -1.58
C SER A 58 10.18 -7.96 -1.33
N ALA A 59 9.61 -7.41 -2.41
CA ALA A 59 8.61 -6.33 -2.39
C ALA A 59 7.39 -6.62 -1.49
N GLY A 60 7.13 -7.90 -1.18
CA GLY A 60 6.09 -8.32 -0.23
C GLY A 60 6.30 -7.78 1.19
N GLU A 61 7.53 -7.52 1.62
CA GLU A 61 7.81 -6.98 2.95
C GLU A 61 7.52 -5.46 3.05
N ALA A 62 7.68 -4.73 1.95
CA ALA A 62 7.33 -3.32 1.88
C ALA A 62 5.82 -3.10 1.95
N ALA A 63 5.04 -3.96 1.28
CA ALA A 63 3.57 -3.96 1.38
C ALA A 63 3.10 -4.34 2.79
N SER A 64 3.65 -5.41 3.35
CA SER A 64 3.27 -5.92 4.67
C SER A 64 3.38 -4.87 5.78
N GLY A 65 4.34 -3.95 5.68
CA GLY A 65 4.51 -2.89 6.66
C GLY A 65 3.44 -1.80 6.61
N LEU A 66 2.87 -1.49 5.44
CA LEU A 66 1.81 -0.48 5.29
C LEU A 66 0.43 -1.01 5.71
N LEU A 67 0.22 -2.32 5.67
CA LEU A 67 -1.06 -2.94 5.98
C LEU A 67 -1.48 -2.75 7.44
N GLY A 68 -2.78 -2.62 7.66
CA GLY A 68 -3.40 -2.51 8.98
C GLY A 68 -3.92 -1.11 9.28
N ARG A 69 -4.13 -0.84 10.56
CA ARG A 69 -4.87 0.33 11.03
C ARG A 69 -3.94 1.46 11.46
N TRP A 70 -4.26 2.67 11.01
CA TRP A 70 -3.50 3.89 11.23
C TRP A 70 -4.41 5.02 11.69
N VAL A 71 -3.92 5.87 12.57
CA VAL A 71 -4.58 7.08 13.04
C VAL A 71 -4.00 8.26 12.28
N THR A 72 -4.86 9.09 11.68
CA THR A 72 -4.43 10.27 10.91
C THR A 72 -3.70 11.28 11.79
N ALA A 73 -2.87 12.16 11.20
CA ALA A 73 -2.11 13.17 11.96
C ALA A 73 -2.99 14.09 12.83
N SER A 74 -4.23 14.36 12.41
CA SER A 74 -5.23 15.09 13.21
C SER A 74 -5.76 14.31 14.43
N GLY A 75 -5.57 12.99 14.47
CA GLY A 75 -6.22 12.10 15.44
C GLY A 75 -7.73 11.94 15.22
N ASN A 76 -8.24 12.25 14.02
CA ASN A 76 -9.69 12.22 13.78
C ASN A 76 -10.19 10.87 13.28
N LEU A 77 -9.39 10.17 12.50
CA LEU A 77 -9.83 8.99 11.78
C LEU A 77 -8.87 7.84 12.05
N GLU A 78 -9.45 6.68 12.34
CA GLU A 78 -8.78 5.40 12.17
C GLU A 78 -9.03 4.93 10.74
N VAL A 79 -7.96 4.58 10.04
CA VAL A 79 -7.96 4.19 8.63
C VAL A 79 -7.28 2.83 8.51
N GLU A 80 -7.99 1.86 7.96
CA GLU A 80 -7.43 0.56 7.63
C GLU A 80 -6.91 0.57 6.19
N ILE A 81 -5.62 0.27 6.04
CA ILE A 81 -4.96 0.06 4.76
C ILE A 81 -4.95 -1.44 4.47
N ALA A 82 -5.62 -1.82 3.38
CA ALA A 82 -5.76 -3.20 2.94
C ALA A 82 -5.64 -3.30 1.41
N PRO A 83 -5.32 -4.48 0.86
CA PRO A 83 -5.36 -4.71 -0.57
C PRO A 83 -6.77 -4.54 -1.12
N CYS A 84 -6.88 -3.96 -2.32
CA CYS A 84 -8.15 -3.69 -2.98
C CYS A 84 -8.04 -3.99 -4.48
N GLY A 85 -9.17 -4.25 -5.15
CA GLY A 85 -9.18 -4.49 -6.60
C GLY A 85 -8.56 -5.82 -7.02
N GLN A 86 -8.10 -5.88 -8.28
CA GLN A 86 -7.63 -7.11 -8.92
C GLN A 86 -6.23 -7.53 -8.42
N PRO A 87 -5.89 -8.83 -8.43
CA PRO A 87 -4.74 -9.37 -7.71
C PRO A 87 -3.34 -9.03 -8.28
N GLN A 88 -3.18 -8.47 -9.50
CA GLN A 88 -1.85 -8.17 -10.03
C GLN A 88 -1.77 -6.96 -10.99
N PRO A 89 -0.90 -5.96 -10.71
CA PRO A 89 -0.37 -5.63 -9.37
C PRO A 89 -1.53 -5.17 -8.47
N GLN A 90 -1.68 -5.79 -7.29
CA GLN A 90 -2.77 -5.43 -6.38
C GLN A 90 -2.50 -4.09 -5.69
N PRO A 91 -3.35 -3.06 -5.89
CA PRO A 91 -3.20 -1.80 -5.18
C PRO A 91 -3.63 -1.94 -3.72
N LEU A 92 -3.15 -1.01 -2.88
CA LEU A 92 -3.67 -0.82 -1.53
C LEU A 92 -4.65 0.36 -1.49
N CYS A 93 -5.66 0.23 -0.65
CA CYS A 93 -6.66 1.26 -0.38
C CYS A 93 -6.78 1.48 1.12
N GLY A 94 -7.08 2.72 1.51
CA GLY A 94 -7.28 3.11 2.91
C GLY A 94 -8.73 3.49 3.14
N THR A 95 -9.41 2.78 4.04
CA THR A 95 -10.81 2.97 4.37
C THR A 95 -10.95 3.37 5.82
N VAL A 96 -11.77 4.38 6.10
CA VAL A 96 -12.02 4.83 7.48
C VAL A 96 -12.83 3.78 8.23
N THR A 97 -12.28 3.24 9.31
CA THR A 97 -12.94 2.26 10.19
C THR A 97 -13.60 2.92 11.41
N ARG A 98 -13.07 4.06 11.86
CA ARG A 98 -13.58 4.77 13.04
C ARG A 98 -13.36 6.28 12.93
N VAL A 99 -14.29 7.04 13.48
CA VAL A 99 -14.10 8.47 13.79
C VAL A 99 -13.71 8.57 15.26
N LEU A 100 -12.51 9.07 15.52
CA LEU A 100 -11.93 9.30 16.84
C LEU A 100 -12.16 10.73 17.31
N GLY A 101 -12.36 11.68 16.39
CA GLY A 101 -12.57 13.09 16.70
C GLY A 101 -12.86 13.95 15.47
N HIS A 102 -13.02 15.25 15.69
CA HIS A 102 -13.38 16.24 14.66
C HIS A 102 -12.42 17.45 14.67
N ARG A 103 -11.11 17.26 14.84
CA ARG A 103 -10.11 18.35 14.83
C ARG A 103 -9.68 18.77 13.42
N SER A 104 -9.75 20.04 13.05
CA SER A 104 -9.30 20.46 11.72
C SER A 104 -7.77 20.37 11.58
N MET A 105 -7.29 20.09 10.36
CA MET A 105 -5.86 20.21 10.03
C MET A 105 -5.45 21.64 9.65
N ALA A 106 -6.41 22.54 9.39
CA ALA A 106 -6.15 23.87 8.83
C ALA A 106 -5.97 24.99 9.89
N ARG A 107 -6.43 24.78 11.13
CA ARG A 107 -6.27 25.68 12.30
C ARG A 107 -6.83 25.02 13.57
N ASP A 108 -6.50 25.56 14.75
CA ASP A 108 -7.20 25.23 16.01
C ASP A 108 -8.70 25.51 15.86
N GLY A 109 -9.47 24.45 15.62
CA GLY A 109 -10.90 24.53 15.34
C GLY A 109 -11.49 23.17 15.01
N GLU A 110 -12.81 23.06 15.13
CA GLU A 110 -13.56 21.88 14.73
C GLU A 110 -13.59 21.76 13.20
N MET A 111 -13.32 20.56 12.70
CA MET A 111 -13.42 20.17 11.30
C MET A 111 -14.89 20.13 10.89
N GLN A 112 -15.31 21.06 10.04
CA GLN A 112 -16.59 20.97 9.33
C GLN A 112 -16.34 20.39 7.93
N PRO A 113 -16.62 19.10 7.68
CA PRO A 113 -16.40 18.53 6.36
C PRO A 113 -17.39 19.11 5.35
N VAL A 114 -16.88 19.52 4.18
CA VAL A 114 -17.73 19.86 3.03
C VAL A 114 -18.50 18.63 2.55
N ASP A 115 -17.91 17.44 2.71
CA ASP A 115 -18.60 16.18 2.46
C ASP A 115 -19.40 15.71 3.68
N ALA A 116 -20.73 15.86 3.61
CA ALA A 116 -21.67 15.46 4.65
C ALA A 116 -21.85 13.93 4.78
N ARG A 117 -21.27 13.13 3.87
CA ARG A 117 -21.34 11.67 3.98
C ARG A 117 -20.66 11.18 5.27
N PRO A 118 -21.14 10.08 5.84
CA PRO A 118 -20.49 9.48 7.00
C PRO A 118 -19.03 9.14 6.67
N ALA A 119 -18.12 9.48 7.58
CA ALA A 119 -16.71 9.22 7.37
C ALA A 119 -16.42 7.71 7.41
N VAL A 120 -17.07 6.97 8.30
CA VAL A 120 -16.93 5.51 8.42
C VAL A 120 -17.32 4.84 7.10
N GLY A 121 -16.46 3.95 6.61
CA GLY A 121 -16.60 3.28 5.33
C GLY A 121 -16.12 4.10 4.12
N MET A 122 -15.75 5.37 4.31
CA MET A 122 -15.21 6.19 3.23
C MET A 122 -13.79 5.76 2.88
N GLN A 123 -13.57 5.45 1.61
CA GLN A 123 -12.24 5.21 1.08
C GLN A 123 -11.51 6.52 0.80
N ILE A 124 -10.56 6.86 1.67
CA ILE A 124 -9.78 8.09 1.60
C ILE A 124 -8.43 7.90 0.93
N LEU A 125 -7.83 6.71 0.93
CA LEU A 125 -6.63 6.41 0.13
C LEU A 125 -6.98 5.45 -1.00
N ARG A 126 -6.47 5.71 -2.22
CA ARG A 126 -6.85 4.97 -3.43
C ARG A 126 -5.63 4.64 -4.28
N GLY A 127 -5.63 3.42 -4.80
CA GLY A 127 -4.71 3.01 -5.87
C GLY A 127 -3.24 3.08 -5.48
N LEU A 128 -2.91 2.84 -4.20
CA LEU A 128 -1.53 2.88 -3.75
C LEU A 128 -0.76 1.74 -4.43
N THR A 129 0.26 2.09 -5.21
CA THR A 129 1.17 1.15 -5.88
C THR A 129 2.62 1.43 -5.52
N LEU A 130 3.42 0.37 -5.44
CA LEU A 130 4.87 0.48 -5.25
C LEU A 130 5.51 1.13 -6.47
N ALA A 131 6.40 2.08 -6.23
CA ALA A 131 7.39 2.50 -7.22
C ALA A 131 8.79 2.21 -6.70
N ALA A 132 9.72 1.90 -7.61
CA ALA A 132 11.13 1.73 -7.26
C ALA A 132 11.66 3.06 -6.66
N SER A 133 12.29 2.99 -5.48
CA SER A 133 12.89 4.15 -4.81
C SER A 133 14.30 4.41 -5.32
N GLU A 134 14.60 5.66 -5.62
CA GLU A 134 15.98 6.19 -5.74
C GLU A 134 16.44 6.93 -4.48
N ASP A 135 15.56 7.05 -3.47
CA ASP A 135 15.76 7.83 -2.24
C ASP A 135 16.40 6.96 -1.13
N PRO A 136 17.68 7.17 -0.78
CA PRO A 136 18.40 6.33 0.19
C PRO A 136 17.94 6.52 1.64
N GLN A 137 17.20 7.60 1.94
CA GLN A 137 16.68 7.89 3.28
C GLN A 137 15.30 7.26 3.52
N ALA A 138 14.60 6.86 2.47
CA ALA A 138 13.33 6.15 2.61
C ALA A 138 13.59 4.72 3.11
N SER A 139 13.05 4.39 4.29
CA SER A 139 13.13 3.03 4.85
C SER A 139 12.10 2.12 4.16
N GLY A 140 12.35 1.86 2.88
CA GLY A 140 11.48 1.10 1.98
C GLY A 140 11.03 1.92 0.78
N ALA A 141 10.65 1.20 -0.28
CA ALA A 141 10.13 1.79 -1.51
C ALA A 141 8.82 2.58 -1.24
N PRO A 142 8.69 3.84 -1.71
CA PRO A 142 7.49 4.62 -1.52
C PRO A 142 6.33 4.09 -2.37
N TRP A 143 5.13 4.27 -1.84
CA TRP A 143 3.87 3.99 -2.50
C TRP A 143 3.26 5.28 -3.03
N PHE A 144 2.66 5.22 -4.21
CA PHE A 144 2.02 6.37 -4.85
C PHE A 144 0.56 6.06 -5.15
N GLY A 145 -0.29 7.06 -4.96
CA GLY A 145 -1.72 6.95 -5.26
C GLY A 145 -2.41 8.28 -5.03
N GLU A 146 -3.64 8.22 -4.52
CA GLU A 146 -4.46 9.39 -4.26
C GLU A 146 -5.03 9.41 -2.84
N ILE A 147 -5.23 10.60 -2.31
CA ILE A 147 -5.89 10.85 -1.03
C ILE A 147 -7.05 11.83 -1.19
N TYR A 148 -8.23 11.46 -0.69
CA TYR A 148 -9.41 12.31 -0.62
C TYR A 148 -9.43 13.09 0.70
N ASN A 149 -9.47 14.42 0.60
CA ASN A 149 -9.65 15.31 1.74
C ASN A 149 -11.12 15.71 1.86
N ARG A 150 -11.79 15.22 2.91
CA ARG A 150 -13.20 15.51 3.18
C ARG A 150 -13.47 16.94 3.69
N GLU A 151 -12.45 17.61 4.23
CA GLU A 151 -12.56 19.00 4.70
C GLU A 151 -12.86 19.95 3.54
N ASN A 152 -12.24 19.70 2.38
CA ASN A 152 -12.40 20.55 1.20
C ASN A 152 -13.05 19.83 0.00
N GLY A 153 -13.35 18.53 0.12
CA GLY A 153 -13.98 17.73 -0.92
C GLY A 153 -13.09 17.42 -2.12
N ARG A 154 -11.76 17.56 -2.00
CA ARG A 154 -10.81 17.39 -3.12
C ARG A 154 -9.95 16.15 -2.97
N THR A 155 -9.57 15.58 -4.10
CA THR A 155 -8.60 14.48 -4.19
C THR A 155 -7.23 15.01 -4.61
N TYR A 156 -6.19 14.53 -3.96
CA TYR A 156 -4.79 14.90 -4.20
C TYR A 156 -3.97 13.67 -4.52
N ARG A 157 -2.89 13.82 -5.29
CA ARG A 157 -1.88 12.77 -5.40
C ARG A 157 -1.14 12.67 -4.07
N CYS A 158 -0.74 11.47 -3.66
CA CYS A 158 0.03 11.28 -2.45
C CYS A 158 1.20 10.30 -2.60
N ARG A 159 2.28 10.57 -1.86
CA ARG A 159 3.38 9.65 -1.60
C ARG A 159 3.24 9.14 -0.17
N VAL A 160 3.34 7.82 0.02
CA VAL A 160 3.21 7.14 1.31
C VAL A 160 4.44 6.26 1.54
N HIS A 161 5.02 6.31 2.73
CA HIS A 161 6.10 5.40 3.13
C HIS A 161 6.13 5.24 4.65
N LEU A 162 6.83 4.20 5.11
CA LEU A 162 7.03 3.98 6.53
C LEU A 162 8.14 4.91 7.04
N GLY A 163 7.84 5.63 8.11
CA GLY A 163 8.83 6.38 8.88
C GLY A 163 9.60 5.46 9.83
N THR A 164 10.78 5.93 10.24
CA THR A 164 11.66 5.24 11.21
C THR A 164 11.87 6.01 12.50
N THR A 165 11.03 7.01 12.76
CA THR A 165 11.07 7.81 13.98
C THR A 165 11.08 6.87 15.20
N GLY A 166 12.16 6.89 15.98
CA GLY A 166 12.32 6.06 17.19
C GLY A 166 12.75 4.60 16.96
N GLY A 167 13.23 4.22 15.77
CA GLY A 167 13.79 2.88 15.50
C GLY A 167 12.75 1.78 15.24
N ALA A 168 11.45 2.09 15.37
CA ALA A 168 10.35 1.18 15.09
C ALA A 168 9.38 1.76 14.04
N ARG A 169 8.78 0.89 13.21
CA ARG A 169 7.89 1.26 12.09
C ARG A 169 6.47 1.61 12.57
N HIS A 170 6.36 2.59 13.47
CA HIS A 170 5.07 3.05 14.03
C HIS A 170 4.52 4.30 13.37
N ASP A 171 5.30 4.89 12.46
CA ASP A 171 4.97 6.12 11.75
C ASP A 171 4.75 5.81 10.26
N LEU A 172 3.65 6.32 9.72
CA LEU A 172 3.32 6.29 8.31
C LEU A 172 3.32 7.72 7.79
N VAL A 173 4.28 8.02 6.94
CA VAL A 173 4.48 9.35 6.38
C VAL A 173 3.65 9.48 5.11
N VAL A 174 2.63 10.32 5.16
CA VAL A 174 1.69 10.59 4.07
C VAL A 174 1.87 12.03 3.60
N ARG A 175 2.27 12.22 2.34
CA ARG A 175 2.44 13.54 1.73
C ARG A 175 1.48 13.71 0.56
N PRO A 176 0.30 14.33 0.74
CA PRO A 176 -0.51 14.84 -0.36
C PRO A 176 0.23 15.98 -1.08
N TYR A 177 0.05 16.12 -2.38
CA TYR A 177 0.59 17.23 -3.16
C TYR A 177 -0.27 17.56 -4.39
N VAL A 178 -0.20 18.82 -4.81
CA VAL A 178 -0.78 19.32 -6.06
C VAL A 178 0.36 19.51 -7.06
N PHE A 179 0.28 18.85 -8.22
CA PHE A 179 1.26 18.93 -9.31
C PHE A 179 2.66 18.36 -8.96
N THR A 180 3.41 18.99 -8.05
CA THR A 180 4.73 18.51 -7.59
C THR A 180 4.76 18.27 -6.06
N PRO A 181 5.54 17.28 -5.55
CA PRO A 181 5.64 16.96 -4.11
C PRO A 181 6.15 18.08 -3.19
N LEU A 182 6.60 19.20 -3.78
CA LEU A 182 7.10 20.39 -3.08
C LEU A 182 5.98 21.21 -2.43
N PHE A 183 4.74 21.13 -2.94
CA PHE A 183 3.59 21.92 -2.46
C PHE A 183 2.56 21.04 -1.75
N GLY A 184 2.94 20.55 -0.57
CA GLY A 184 2.08 19.69 0.25
C GLY A 184 2.58 19.51 1.67
N GLN A 185 1.68 19.47 2.65
CA GLN A 185 2.03 19.21 4.05
C GLN A 185 2.27 17.72 4.26
N THR A 186 3.35 17.38 4.95
CA THR A 186 3.59 15.99 5.39
C THR A 186 2.76 15.72 6.62
N GLN A 187 2.10 14.57 6.61
CA GLN A 187 1.33 14.06 7.73
C GLN A 187 2.02 12.81 8.26
N HIS A 188 2.14 12.73 9.57
CA HIS A 188 2.65 11.57 10.29
C HIS A 188 1.47 10.84 10.91
N TRP A 189 1.16 9.66 10.40
CA TRP A 189 0.07 8.83 10.89
C TRP A 189 0.63 7.78 11.82
N GLN A 190 -0.05 7.54 12.93
CA GLN A 190 0.42 6.61 13.95
C GLN A 190 -0.27 5.27 13.82
N ARG A 191 0.42 4.16 14.12
CA ARG A 191 -0.23 2.85 14.13
C ARG A 191 -1.32 2.80 15.21
N ALA A 192 -2.52 2.35 14.85
CA ALA A 192 -3.63 2.23 15.80
C ALA A 192 -3.23 1.27 16.95
N GLY A 193 -3.31 1.76 18.20
CA GLY A 193 -2.84 1.05 19.40
C GLY A 193 -1.54 1.61 19.99
N ALA A 194 -0.65 2.22 19.19
CA ALA A 194 0.49 2.98 19.72
C ALA A 194 0.02 4.24 20.47
N GLU A 195 -1.03 4.87 19.96
CA GLU A 195 -1.65 6.03 20.59
C GLU A 195 -2.22 5.72 22.00
N LEU A 196 -2.78 4.52 22.22
CA LEU A 196 -3.23 4.10 23.55
C LEU A 196 -2.06 3.98 24.53
N ALA A 197 -0.88 3.56 24.06
CA ALA A 197 0.32 3.51 24.88
C ALA A 197 0.91 4.90 25.17
N GLN A 198 0.74 5.87 24.26
CA GLN A 198 1.15 7.26 24.44
C GLN A 198 0.19 8.06 25.34
N GLN A 199 -1.12 7.80 25.25
CA GLN A 199 -2.14 8.41 26.10
C GLN A 199 -2.16 7.81 27.52
N ALA A 200 -1.72 6.56 27.68
CA ALA A 200 -1.55 5.93 28.98
C ALA A 200 -0.28 6.37 29.72
N GLN A 201 0.63 7.11 29.08
CA GLN A 201 1.72 7.78 29.77
C GLN A 201 1.15 8.99 30.51
N PRO A 202 1.36 9.11 31.84
CA PRO A 202 0.88 10.26 32.59
C PRO A 202 1.44 11.52 31.94
N LYS A 203 0.55 12.48 31.66
CA LYS A 203 0.92 13.84 31.26
C LYS A 203 1.68 14.46 32.44
N GLU A 204 3.01 14.28 32.47
CA GLU A 204 3.86 14.95 33.44
C GLU A 204 3.66 16.46 33.28
N THR A 205 3.08 17.05 34.31
CA THR A 205 2.72 18.47 34.38
C THR A 205 3.97 19.22 34.83
N PRO A 206 4.38 20.30 34.15
CA PRO A 206 5.51 21.12 34.59
C PRO A 206 5.22 21.83 35.92
#